data_AF-A0A835Z592-F1
#
_entry.id   AF-A0A835Z592-F1
#
_cell.length_a   1.000
_cell.length_b   1.000
_cell.length_c   1.000
_cell.angle_alpha   90.00
_cell.angle_beta   90.00
_cell.angle_gamma   90.00
#
_symmetry.space_group_name_H-M   'P 1'
#
loop_
_entity.id
_entity.type
_entity.pdbx_description
1 polymer ?
#
loop_
_entity_poly.entity_id
_entity_poly.type
_entity_poly.pdbx_seq_one_letter_code
_entity_poly.pdbx_strand_id
1 'polypeptide(L)'
;MGGSGGGGDGGRDGGDGGGGGGSSGGSGSGGGGGSGSGGGGGHGGISVGGGSGGGSGGGGAASAAAAANAAAAAAEAAAVYSAEQLPRSDVGDYIEQRVKATQPPGTSRIAVRLITNKQLAMVVPPPIRATFCAAARELPGGIVARDPLPEAIEYTSKVLCLFQEVNGLWVLLFIVYTQEYGADAPLCNRGRAYIAYVDSIAHWQPCSRRSAAYREMLVGYIDWVRLRGFRWVHLWSAPPSKGDSYVLWCRPQHQPPPPPRTQHAWLRQWYHSIAQRCEELGCVRDFINEGIVNAGSNLYDTSFAGIVHPYQLSELPVSPPLFQGDYWPGE
;
A
#
# COMPACT_ATOMS: atom_id res chain seq x y z
N MET A 1 -11.56 40.44 56.30
CA MET A 1 -12.34 41.67 56.12
C MET A 1 -12.40 41.91 54.63
N GLY A 2 -13.42 41.41 53.93
CA GLY A 2 -14.77 41.97 53.92
C GLY A 2 -14.82 42.90 52.71
N GLY A 3 -15.25 42.42 51.54
CA GLY A 3 -16.62 42.59 51.06
C GLY A 3 -16.69 43.83 50.16
N SER A 4 -17.60 44.04 49.22
CA SER A 4 -18.74 43.29 48.69
C SER A 4 -19.31 44.17 47.56
N GLY A 5 -20.01 43.54 46.61
CA GLY A 5 -21.07 44.18 45.81
C GLY A 5 -20.63 44.70 44.44
N GLY A 6 -21.31 44.42 43.33
CA GLY A 6 -22.59 43.73 43.15
C GLY A 6 -23.36 44.36 41.98
N GLY A 7 -23.97 43.50 41.16
CA GLY A 7 -25.34 43.69 40.68
C GLY A 7 -25.61 44.21 39.26
N GLY A 8 -26.51 43.50 38.57
CA GLY A 8 -27.47 44.02 37.58
C GLY A 8 -27.05 43.86 36.11
N ASP A 9 -27.47 42.85 35.34
CA ASP A 9 -28.82 42.42 34.93
C ASP A 9 -29.46 43.30 33.84
N GLY A 10 -29.95 42.68 32.77
CA GLY A 10 -30.61 43.35 31.64
C GLY A 10 -30.63 42.52 30.35
N GLY A 11 -31.69 41.72 30.17
CA GLY A 11 -31.99 40.99 28.93
C GLY A 11 -32.88 41.75 27.93
N ARG A 12 -33.40 40.98 26.96
CA ARG A 12 -34.40 41.28 25.89
C ARG A 12 -33.83 41.92 24.62
N ASP A 13 -34.32 41.69 23.40
CA ASP A 13 -35.38 40.86 22.79
C ASP A 13 -35.23 40.99 21.25
N GLY A 14 -35.77 40.02 20.49
CA GLY A 14 -36.26 40.15 19.10
C GLY A 14 -35.20 40.15 17.98
N GLY A 15 -35.43 39.61 16.79
CA GLY A 15 -36.64 39.12 16.15
C GLY A 15 -36.41 39.13 14.62
N ASP A 16 -36.88 38.08 13.96
CA ASP A 16 -37.29 37.89 12.56
C ASP A 16 -36.77 38.77 11.41
N GLY A 17 -36.45 38.11 10.29
CA GLY A 17 -36.35 38.71 8.97
C GLY A 17 -36.11 37.68 7.87
N GLY A 18 -37.20 37.11 7.33
CA GLY A 18 -37.16 36.20 6.18
C GLY A 18 -37.10 36.89 4.82
N GLY A 19 -37.08 36.04 3.78
CA GLY A 19 -37.18 36.39 2.35
C GLY A 19 -35.96 35.90 1.59
N GLY A 20 -36.03 35.06 0.56
CA GLY A 20 -37.16 34.62 -0.26
C GLY A 20 -36.75 34.68 -1.73
N GLY A 21 -36.86 33.54 -2.42
CA GLY A 21 -37.18 33.50 -3.86
C GLY A 21 -36.03 33.33 -4.87
N GLY A 22 -36.18 32.33 -5.75
CA GLY A 22 -36.03 32.60 -7.19
C GLY A 22 -35.17 31.66 -8.04
N SER A 23 -35.70 30.47 -8.32
CA SER A 23 -35.78 29.80 -9.63
C SER A 23 -34.69 29.93 -10.70
N SER A 24 -34.17 28.78 -11.15
CA SER A 24 -34.23 28.25 -12.53
C SER A 24 -33.59 26.84 -12.52
N GLY A 25 -34.10 25.76 -13.14
CA GLY A 25 -35.05 25.62 -14.23
C GLY A 25 -34.32 25.30 -15.54
N GLY A 26 -34.17 24.01 -15.88
CA GLY A 26 -33.70 23.52 -17.19
C GLY A 26 -32.97 22.17 -17.10
N SER A 27 -33.65 21.04 -17.33
CA SER A 27 -33.62 20.26 -18.60
C SER A 27 -32.19 19.84 -19.00
N GLY A 28 -31.79 18.57 -18.92
CA GLY A 28 -32.40 17.42 -19.56
C GLY A 28 -31.63 17.10 -20.85
N SER A 29 -30.81 16.05 -20.83
CA SER A 29 -30.55 15.15 -21.97
C SER A 29 -29.53 14.10 -21.55
N GLY A 30 -30.00 12.86 -21.52
CA GLY A 30 -29.16 11.68 -21.51
C GLY A 30 -28.71 11.32 -22.92
N GLY A 31 -27.57 10.64 -22.98
CA GLY A 31 -27.08 9.81 -24.07
C GLY A 31 -25.94 9.00 -23.47
N GLY A 32 -25.94 7.67 -23.41
CA GLY A 32 -26.44 6.71 -24.40
C GLY A 32 -25.25 6.21 -25.19
N GLY A 33 -24.72 5.04 -24.85
CA GLY A 33 -23.56 4.46 -25.51
C GLY A 33 -23.11 3.11 -24.95
N GLY A 34 -24.05 2.19 -24.76
CA GLY A 34 -23.74 0.77 -24.61
C GLY A 34 -23.56 0.11 -25.98
N SER A 35 -22.61 -0.81 -26.09
CA SER A 35 -22.63 -1.86 -27.10
C SER A 35 -22.36 -3.20 -26.40
N GLY A 36 -23.46 -3.90 -26.13
CA GLY A 36 -23.44 -5.33 -25.86
C GLY A 36 -23.53 -6.08 -27.18
N SER A 37 -22.85 -7.22 -27.26
CA SER A 37 -23.21 -8.31 -28.15
C SER A 37 -23.42 -9.54 -27.28
N GLY A 38 -24.63 -10.09 -27.36
CA GLY A 38 -25.08 -11.25 -26.62
C GLY A 38 -24.98 -12.53 -27.45
N GLY A 39 -24.87 -13.64 -26.72
CA GLY A 39 -25.32 -14.98 -27.07
C GLY A 39 -25.42 -15.69 -25.71
N GLY A 40 -26.57 -16.16 -25.23
CA GLY A 40 -27.59 -16.95 -25.92
C GLY A 40 -27.40 -18.40 -25.48
N GLY A 41 -28.08 -18.84 -24.41
CA GLY A 41 -27.89 -20.19 -23.88
C GLY A 41 -28.83 -20.59 -22.75
N GLY A 42 -30.07 -20.94 -23.11
CA GLY A 42 -30.92 -21.98 -22.53
C GLY A 42 -30.98 -22.19 -21.01
N HIS A 43 -32.12 -21.81 -20.42
CA HIS A 43 -32.57 -22.32 -19.12
C HIS A 43 -32.99 -23.80 -19.24
N GLY A 44 -32.25 -24.69 -18.59
CA GLY A 44 -32.69 -26.05 -18.25
C GLY A 44 -32.93 -26.14 -16.75
N GLY A 45 -34.19 -26.01 -16.34
CA GLY A 45 -34.61 -26.27 -14.96
C GLY A 45 -34.57 -27.77 -14.69
N ILE A 46 -33.81 -28.19 -13.67
CA ILE A 46 -33.84 -29.56 -13.17
C ILE A 46 -34.57 -29.54 -11.82
N SER A 47 -35.75 -30.17 -11.85
CA SER A 47 -36.62 -30.43 -10.72
C SER A 47 -35.91 -31.35 -9.71
N VAL A 48 -35.87 -30.97 -8.44
CA VAL A 48 -35.28 -31.79 -7.37
C VAL A 48 -36.38 -32.70 -6.82
N GLY A 49 -36.49 -33.90 -7.40
CA GLY A 49 -37.34 -34.97 -6.89
C GLY A 49 -36.68 -35.66 -5.70
N GLY A 50 -37.41 -35.74 -4.58
CA GLY A 50 -37.03 -36.49 -3.40
C GLY A 50 -36.95 -37.99 -3.67
N GLY A 51 -35.86 -38.61 -3.25
CA GLY A 51 -35.64 -40.05 -3.26
C GLY A 51 -34.99 -40.48 -1.95
N SER A 52 -35.80 -40.90 -1.00
CA SER A 52 -35.36 -41.63 0.20
C SER A 52 -34.92 -43.04 -0.22
N GLY A 53 -33.61 -43.28 -0.24
CA GLY A 53 -33.01 -44.59 -0.49
C GLY A 53 -31.95 -44.88 0.56
N GLY A 54 -32.25 -45.81 1.46
CA GLY A 54 -31.30 -46.36 2.41
C GLY A 54 -30.20 -47.14 1.68
N GLY A 55 -28.94 -46.78 1.94
CA GLY A 55 -27.76 -47.52 1.50
C GLY A 55 -26.75 -47.52 2.64
N SER A 56 -26.69 -48.64 3.35
CA SER A 56 -25.75 -48.92 4.42
C SER A 56 -24.32 -49.14 3.89
N GLY A 57 -23.34 -48.56 4.59
CA GLY A 57 -21.99 -49.12 4.77
C GLY A 57 -21.14 -49.37 3.53
N GLY A 58 -20.27 -48.42 3.15
CA GLY A 58 -19.17 -48.70 2.22
C GLY A 58 -18.29 -47.51 1.83
N GLY A 59 -18.80 -46.27 1.92
CA GLY A 59 -18.09 -45.08 1.41
C GLY A 59 -17.02 -44.48 2.32
N GLY A 60 -16.93 -44.87 3.59
CA GLY A 60 -16.04 -44.23 4.57
C GLY A 60 -14.55 -44.56 4.40
N ALA A 61 -14.21 -45.79 3.98
CA ALA A 61 -12.82 -46.21 3.81
C ALA A 61 -12.21 -45.71 2.49
N ALA A 62 -13.00 -45.68 1.40
CA ALA A 62 -12.56 -45.16 0.12
C ALA A 62 -12.35 -43.63 0.14
N SER A 63 -13.16 -42.89 0.90
CA SER A 63 -12.97 -41.44 1.09
C SER A 63 -11.80 -41.13 2.03
N ALA A 64 -11.58 -41.94 3.08
CA ALA A 64 -10.43 -41.80 3.97
C ALA A 64 -9.10 -42.13 3.25
N ALA A 65 -9.07 -43.16 2.41
CA ALA A 65 -7.89 -43.51 1.61
C ALA A 65 -7.57 -42.44 0.55
N ALA A 66 -8.59 -41.86 -0.09
CA ALA A 66 -8.41 -40.75 -1.02
C ALA A 66 -7.88 -39.50 -0.31
N ALA A 67 -8.39 -39.18 0.88
CA ALA A 67 -7.88 -38.08 1.70
C ALA A 67 -6.44 -38.32 2.17
N ALA A 68 -6.09 -39.55 2.56
CA ALA A 68 -4.74 -39.92 2.95
C ALA A 68 -3.75 -39.82 1.78
N ASN A 69 -4.14 -40.26 0.58
CA ASN A 69 -3.32 -40.12 -0.63
C ASN A 69 -3.12 -38.65 -1.04
N ALA A 70 -4.17 -37.82 -0.92
CA ALA A 70 -4.04 -36.37 -1.16
C ALA A 70 -3.13 -35.70 -0.13
N ALA A 71 -3.21 -36.10 1.14
CA ALA A 71 -2.31 -35.61 2.19
C ALA A 71 -0.86 -36.06 1.97
N ALA A 72 -0.64 -37.30 1.52
CA ALA A 72 0.68 -37.81 1.19
C ALA A 72 1.30 -37.07 -0.01
N ALA A 73 0.53 -36.84 -1.08
CA ALA A 73 0.98 -36.06 -2.23
C ALA A 73 1.26 -34.60 -1.87
N ALA A 74 0.45 -33.99 -1.00
CA ALA A 74 0.71 -32.65 -0.47
C ALA A 74 1.98 -32.61 0.38
N ALA A 75 2.24 -33.63 1.20
CA ALA A 75 3.46 -33.75 1.98
C ALA A 75 4.71 -33.95 1.10
N GLU A 76 4.60 -34.74 0.02
CA GLU A 76 5.67 -34.92 -0.96
C GLU A 76 5.95 -33.61 -1.72
N ALA A 77 4.90 -32.92 -2.19
CA ALA A 77 5.05 -31.61 -2.83
C ALA A 77 5.64 -30.56 -1.87
N ALA A 78 5.28 -30.59 -0.58
CA ALA A 78 5.85 -29.73 0.45
C ALA A 78 7.35 -30.00 0.68
N ALA A 79 7.77 -31.26 0.56
CA ALA A 79 9.17 -31.66 0.64
C ALA A 79 9.97 -31.23 -0.59
N VAL A 80 9.33 -31.12 -1.75
CA VAL A 80 9.98 -30.76 -3.02
C VAL A 80 10.02 -29.25 -3.29
N TYR A 81 8.99 -28.48 -2.89
CA TYR A 81 8.87 -27.04 -3.16
C TYR A 81 8.72 -26.23 -1.86
N SER A 82 9.86 -25.89 -1.26
CA SER A 82 9.96 -25.14 -0.02
C SER A 82 10.36 -23.68 -0.29
N ALA A 83 9.80 -22.74 0.49
CA ALA A 83 10.24 -21.34 0.42
C ALA A 83 11.71 -21.16 0.82
N GLU A 84 12.31 -22.12 1.53
CA GLU A 84 13.72 -22.09 1.88
C GLU A 84 14.65 -22.43 0.72
N GLN A 85 14.17 -23.17 -0.27
CA GLN A 85 14.94 -23.48 -1.48
C GLN A 85 15.06 -22.26 -2.40
N LEU A 86 14.22 -21.25 -2.21
CA LEU A 86 14.38 -19.97 -2.91
C LEU A 86 15.71 -19.32 -2.51
N PRO A 87 16.44 -18.71 -3.46
CA PRO A 87 17.72 -18.07 -3.17
C PRO A 87 17.62 -17.05 -2.03
N ARG A 88 18.59 -17.11 -1.12
CA ARG A 88 18.75 -16.12 -0.05
C ARG A 88 19.35 -14.83 -0.60
N SER A 89 19.13 -13.74 0.11
CA SER A 89 19.73 -12.44 -0.19
C SER A 89 19.95 -11.69 1.12
N ASP A 90 20.92 -10.77 1.15
CA ASP A 90 21.25 -10.03 2.38
C ASP A 90 20.04 -9.27 2.93
N VAL A 91 19.25 -8.64 2.05
CA VAL A 91 18.01 -7.95 2.44
C VAL A 91 16.96 -8.94 2.97
N GLY A 92 16.84 -10.11 2.35
CA GLY A 92 15.90 -11.14 2.80
C GLY A 92 16.28 -11.64 4.19
N ASP A 93 17.55 -11.99 4.38
CA ASP A 93 18.09 -12.49 5.65
C ASP A 93 18.00 -11.44 6.77
N TYR A 94 18.33 -10.20 6.46
CA TYR A 94 18.23 -9.08 7.39
C TYR A 94 16.79 -8.90 7.89
N ILE A 95 15.82 -8.85 6.98
CA ILE A 95 14.41 -8.68 7.35
C ILE A 95 13.88 -9.94 8.05
N GLU A 96 14.25 -11.13 7.60
CA GLU A 96 13.85 -12.41 8.21
C GLU A 96 14.24 -12.47 9.69
N GLN A 97 15.46 -12.07 10.04
CA GLN A 97 15.93 -12.02 11.43
C GLN A 97 15.10 -11.07 12.28
N ARG A 98 14.77 -9.90 11.76
CA ARG A 98 13.93 -8.90 12.45
C ARG A 98 12.52 -9.42 12.68
N VAL A 99 11.88 -10.00 11.66
CA VAL A 99 10.54 -10.58 11.78
C VAL A 99 10.57 -11.72 12.81
N LYS A 100 11.57 -12.62 12.78
CA LYS A 100 11.75 -13.69 13.78
C LYS A 100 11.80 -13.15 15.21
N ALA A 101 12.51 -12.05 15.45
CA ALA A 101 12.63 -11.44 16.77
C ALA A 101 11.29 -10.95 17.36
N THR A 102 10.27 -10.72 16.52
CA THR A 102 8.91 -10.32 16.99
C THR A 102 8.03 -11.50 17.38
N GLN A 103 8.48 -12.73 17.10
CA GLN A 103 7.71 -13.95 17.30
C GLN A 103 8.07 -14.64 18.62
N PRO A 104 7.09 -15.26 19.33
CA PRO A 104 7.38 -16.03 20.52
C PRO A 104 8.20 -17.29 20.19
N PRO A 105 8.93 -17.85 21.17
CA PRO A 105 9.59 -19.16 21.03
C PRO A 105 8.59 -20.22 20.57
N GLY A 106 9.02 -21.12 19.66
CA GLY A 106 8.18 -22.17 19.11
C GLY A 106 7.21 -21.72 18.00
N THR A 107 7.27 -20.46 17.56
CA THR A 107 6.57 -20.04 16.34
C THR A 107 7.11 -20.83 15.14
N SER A 108 6.22 -21.18 14.22
CA SER A 108 6.60 -21.93 13.02
C SER A 108 7.62 -21.18 12.17
N ARG A 109 8.31 -21.93 11.32
CA ARG A 109 9.41 -21.42 10.50
C ARG A 109 8.91 -20.34 9.55
N ILE A 110 9.75 -19.36 9.30
CA ILE A 110 9.47 -18.25 8.38
C ILE A 110 10.64 -18.09 7.42
N ALA A 111 10.34 -17.58 6.24
CA ALA A 111 11.32 -17.25 5.22
C ALA A 111 10.99 -15.90 4.59
N VAL A 112 11.97 -15.00 4.47
CA VAL A 112 11.85 -13.79 3.65
C VAL A 112 12.72 -13.95 2.42
N ARG A 113 12.14 -13.78 1.23
CA ARG A 113 12.83 -14.03 -0.05
C ARG A 113 12.65 -12.89 -1.01
N LEU A 114 13.76 -12.49 -1.63
CA LEU A 114 13.79 -11.53 -2.73
C LEU A 114 13.54 -12.30 -4.03
N ILE A 115 12.35 -12.14 -4.60
CA ILE A 115 11.92 -12.89 -5.79
C ILE A 115 12.32 -12.15 -7.08
N THR A 116 12.37 -10.82 -7.01
CA THR A 116 12.72 -9.97 -8.14
C THR A 116 13.77 -8.95 -7.71
N ASN A 117 14.74 -8.70 -8.58
CA ASN A 117 15.72 -7.62 -8.48
C ASN A 117 16.12 -7.21 -9.90
N LYS A 118 15.35 -6.31 -10.53
CA LYS A 118 15.49 -5.98 -11.96
C LYS A 118 15.62 -4.48 -12.15
N GLN A 119 16.51 -4.06 -13.05
CA GLN A 119 16.54 -2.68 -13.50
C GLN A 119 15.37 -2.45 -14.48
N LEU A 120 14.57 -1.42 -14.21
CA LEU A 120 13.45 -0.97 -15.03
C LEU A 120 13.57 0.55 -15.23
N ALA A 121 12.73 1.10 -16.11
CA ALA A 121 12.64 2.53 -16.32
C ALA A 121 11.17 2.98 -16.37
N MET A 122 10.88 4.09 -15.69
CA MET A 122 9.61 4.81 -15.82
C MET A 122 9.75 5.80 -16.97
N VAL A 123 8.82 5.77 -17.93
CA VAL A 123 8.72 6.82 -18.94
C VAL A 123 8.11 8.06 -18.29
N VAL A 124 8.81 9.19 -18.35
CA VAL A 124 8.28 10.46 -17.84
C VAL A 124 7.21 10.96 -18.79
N PRO A 125 5.96 11.20 -18.33
CA PRO A 125 4.90 11.70 -19.19
C PRO A 125 5.33 13.00 -19.92
N PRO A 126 5.18 13.09 -21.26
CA PRO A 126 5.62 14.25 -22.01
C PRO A 126 5.06 15.60 -21.51
N PRO A 127 3.78 15.71 -21.09
CA PRO A 127 3.25 16.94 -20.52
C PRO A 127 3.98 17.39 -19.25
N ILE A 128 4.26 16.46 -18.33
CA ILE A 128 5.00 16.72 -17.09
C ILE A 128 6.41 17.21 -17.41
N ARG A 129 7.09 16.49 -18.31
CA ARG A 129 8.45 16.85 -18.75
C ARG A 129 8.49 18.26 -19.36
N ALA A 130 7.55 18.58 -20.26
CA ALA A 130 7.49 19.88 -20.91
C ALA A 130 7.26 21.01 -19.89
N THR A 131 6.31 20.85 -18.97
CA THR A 131 5.96 21.85 -17.95
C THR A 131 7.13 22.16 -17.02
N PHE A 132 7.73 21.14 -16.41
CA PHE A 132 8.82 21.36 -15.45
C PHE A 132 10.12 21.82 -16.12
N CYS A 133 10.44 21.33 -17.33
CA CYS A 133 11.59 21.83 -18.08
C CYS A 133 11.43 23.28 -18.57
N ALA A 134 10.19 23.73 -18.83
CA ALA A 134 9.91 25.14 -19.14
C ALA A 134 10.06 26.01 -17.88
N ALA A 135 9.40 25.62 -16.78
CA ALA A 135 9.46 26.35 -15.51
C ALA A 135 10.90 26.50 -14.96
N ALA A 136 11.72 25.46 -15.13
CA ALA A 136 13.14 25.48 -14.78
C ALA A 136 13.96 26.58 -15.47
N ARG A 137 13.55 27.03 -16.66
CA ARG A 137 14.23 28.09 -17.43
C ARG A 137 13.87 29.49 -16.96
N GLU A 138 12.80 29.63 -16.19
CA GLU A 138 12.21 30.91 -15.76
C GLU A 138 12.47 31.22 -14.28
N LEU A 139 13.27 30.41 -13.59
CA LEU A 139 13.57 30.60 -12.16
C LEU A 139 14.29 31.94 -11.91
N PRO A 140 13.75 32.82 -11.03
CA PRO A 140 14.39 34.11 -10.71
C PRO A 140 15.74 33.93 -9.98
N GLY A 141 16.63 34.91 -10.13
CA GLY A 141 17.79 35.06 -9.24
C GLY A 141 19.03 34.21 -9.58
N GLY A 142 19.17 33.72 -10.81
CA GLY A 142 20.37 32.98 -11.23
C GLY A 142 20.46 31.54 -10.71
N ILE A 143 19.35 31.01 -10.16
CA ILE A 143 19.22 29.61 -9.81
C ILE A 143 19.13 28.80 -11.11
N VAL A 144 20.19 28.06 -11.42
CA VAL A 144 20.17 27.11 -12.54
C VAL A 144 19.56 25.82 -12.05
N ALA A 145 18.35 25.52 -12.53
CA ALA A 145 17.77 24.19 -12.46
C ALA A 145 18.78 23.17 -13.00
N ARG A 146 19.32 22.31 -12.11
CA ARG A 146 20.21 21.23 -12.53
C ARG A 146 19.40 20.09 -13.10
N ASP A 147 19.86 19.59 -14.24
CA ASP A 147 19.36 18.43 -14.97
C ASP A 147 17.88 18.56 -15.43
N PRO A 148 17.62 18.83 -16.73
CA PRO A 148 16.25 18.74 -17.23
C PRO A 148 15.70 17.34 -16.96
N LEU A 149 14.39 17.25 -16.71
CA LEU A 149 13.73 15.95 -16.55
C LEU A 149 14.02 15.07 -17.77
N PRO A 150 14.57 13.86 -17.57
CA PRO A 150 14.88 12.95 -18.67
C PRO A 150 13.60 12.39 -19.29
N GLU A 151 13.74 11.67 -20.41
CA GLU A 151 12.62 10.96 -21.01
C GLU A 151 12.19 9.74 -20.20
N ALA A 152 13.14 9.13 -19.49
CA ALA A 152 12.88 8.02 -18.59
C ALA A 152 13.78 8.10 -17.34
N ILE A 153 13.26 7.59 -16.23
CA ILE A 153 13.97 7.49 -14.96
C ILE A 153 14.17 6.01 -14.64
N GLU A 154 15.43 5.58 -14.57
CA GLU A 154 15.76 4.21 -14.21
C GLU A 154 15.64 3.98 -12.69
N TYR A 155 15.23 2.77 -12.33
CA TYR A 155 15.15 2.30 -10.95
C TYR A 155 15.31 0.78 -10.87
N THR A 156 15.73 0.31 -9.70
CA THR A 156 15.73 -1.12 -9.41
C THR A 156 14.39 -1.52 -8.80
N SER A 157 13.64 -2.37 -9.49
CA SER A 157 12.42 -2.99 -8.99
C SER A 157 12.76 -4.24 -8.17
N LYS A 158 12.22 -4.30 -6.95
CA LYS A 158 12.35 -5.46 -6.07
C LYS A 158 11.00 -5.97 -5.60
N VAL A 159 10.95 -7.28 -5.38
CA VAL A 159 9.78 -7.95 -4.79
C VAL A 159 10.25 -8.82 -3.64
N LEU A 160 9.80 -8.50 -2.43
CA LEU A 160 10.08 -9.23 -1.21
C LEU A 160 8.83 -9.99 -0.77
N CYS A 161 8.98 -11.29 -0.52
CA CYS A 161 7.93 -12.18 -0.08
C CYS A 161 8.24 -12.73 1.32
N LEU A 162 7.24 -12.74 2.19
CA LEU A 162 7.30 -13.35 3.51
C LEU A 162 6.41 -14.59 3.54
N PHE A 163 7.05 -15.71 3.83
CA PHE A 163 6.42 -17.02 3.95
C PHE A 163 6.44 -17.49 5.40
N GLN A 164 5.45 -18.31 5.76
CA GLN A 164 5.43 -19.06 7.00
C GLN A 164 5.06 -20.52 6.72
N GLU A 165 5.72 -21.44 7.41
CA GLU A 165 5.34 -22.84 7.42
C GLU A 165 4.10 -23.03 8.31
N VAL A 166 3.01 -23.51 7.72
CA VAL A 166 1.73 -23.78 8.39
C VAL A 166 1.33 -25.21 8.07
N ASN A 167 1.21 -26.06 9.08
CA ASN A 167 0.88 -27.49 8.93
C ASN A 167 1.82 -28.23 7.95
N GLY A 168 3.12 -27.93 7.98
CA GLY A 168 4.11 -28.52 7.08
C GLY A 168 4.14 -27.93 5.67
N LEU A 169 3.33 -26.91 5.37
CA LEU A 169 3.26 -26.26 4.06
C LEU A 169 3.74 -24.82 4.12
N TRP A 170 4.56 -24.40 3.17
CA TRP A 170 4.97 -23.00 3.05
C TRP A 170 3.86 -22.16 2.42
N VAL A 171 3.39 -21.16 3.14
CA VAL A 171 2.33 -20.24 2.70
C VAL A 171 2.90 -18.85 2.50
N LEU A 172 2.67 -18.24 1.34
CA LEU A 172 2.96 -16.82 1.09
C LEU A 172 1.92 -15.97 1.83
N LEU A 173 2.38 -15.10 2.74
CA LEU A 173 1.50 -14.35 3.63
C LEU A 173 1.56 -12.84 3.44
N PHE A 174 2.70 -12.32 3.00
CA PHE A 174 2.90 -10.89 2.81
C PHE A 174 3.87 -10.65 1.65
N ILE A 175 3.58 -9.66 0.81
CA ILE A 175 4.38 -9.31 -0.36
C ILE A 175 4.55 -7.80 -0.46
N VAL A 176 5.75 -7.37 -0.85
CA VAL A 176 6.13 -5.95 -0.97
C VAL A 176 6.81 -5.73 -2.31
N TYR A 177 6.27 -4.83 -3.12
CA TYR A 177 6.89 -4.33 -4.33
C TYR A 177 7.54 -2.98 -4.04
N THR A 178 8.80 -2.83 -4.45
CA THR A 178 9.55 -1.61 -4.22
C THR A 178 10.27 -1.13 -5.47
N GLN A 179 10.56 0.17 -5.49
CA GLN A 179 11.37 0.85 -6.49
C GLN A 179 12.50 1.57 -5.76
N GLU A 180 13.75 1.30 -6.14
CA GLU A 180 14.93 1.92 -5.55
C GLU A 180 15.65 2.78 -6.59
N TYR A 181 15.73 4.08 -6.33
CA TYR A 181 16.41 5.08 -7.17
C TYR A 181 17.76 5.44 -6.55
N GLY A 182 18.84 4.92 -7.15
CA GLY A 182 20.21 5.02 -6.63
C GLY A 182 20.82 6.42 -6.74
N ALA A 183 22.14 6.49 -6.54
CA ALA A 183 22.91 7.74 -6.62
C ALA A 183 22.94 8.32 -8.05
N ASP A 184 22.86 7.47 -9.08
CA ASP A 184 22.91 7.87 -10.48
C ASP A 184 21.57 8.37 -11.03
N ALA A 185 20.49 8.28 -10.24
CA ALA A 185 19.19 8.80 -10.64
C ALA A 185 19.20 10.34 -10.72
N PRO A 186 18.27 10.94 -11.50
CA PRO A 186 18.06 12.38 -11.55
C PRO A 186 17.79 12.96 -10.15
N LEU A 187 18.12 14.24 -9.95
CA LEU A 187 18.08 14.87 -8.63
C LEU A 187 16.70 14.77 -7.94
N CYS A 188 15.60 14.78 -8.69
CA CYS A 188 14.25 14.60 -8.16
C CYS A 188 14.04 13.23 -7.49
N ASN A 189 14.72 12.19 -7.96
CA ASN A 189 14.55 10.79 -7.54
C ASN A 189 15.75 10.22 -6.77
N ARG A 190 16.92 10.87 -6.83
CA ARG A 190 18.18 10.37 -6.26
C ARG A 190 18.07 10.00 -4.78
N GLY A 191 18.50 8.79 -4.45
CA GLY A 191 18.55 8.29 -3.07
C GLY A 191 17.16 8.11 -2.44
N ARG A 192 16.13 7.86 -3.26
CA ARG A 192 14.75 7.63 -2.80
C ARG A 192 14.34 6.19 -3.06
N ALA A 193 13.61 5.60 -2.12
CA ALA A 193 12.92 4.33 -2.32
C ALA A 193 11.40 4.58 -2.29
N TYR A 194 10.64 3.81 -3.06
CA TYR A 194 9.19 3.87 -3.09
C TYR A 194 8.61 2.47 -2.83
N ILE A 195 7.71 2.35 -1.87
CA ILE A 195 6.93 1.14 -1.62
C ILE A 195 5.71 1.22 -2.52
N ALA A 196 5.77 0.54 -3.66
CA ALA A 196 4.76 0.62 -4.72
C ALA A 196 3.48 -0.12 -4.36
N TYR A 197 3.62 -1.35 -3.86
CA TYR A 197 2.47 -2.16 -3.44
C TYR A 197 2.82 -3.01 -2.23
N VAL A 198 1.85 -3.17 -1.35
CA VAL A 198 1.84 -4.18 -0.29
C VAL A 198 0.55 -4.95 -0.34
N ASP A 199 0.62 -6.26 -0.17
CA ASP A 199 -0.57 -7.10 -0.06
C ASP A 199 -0.34 -8.24 0.93
N SER A 200 -1.44 -8.78 1.47
CA SER A 200 -1.36 -9.73 2.57
C SER A 200 -2.54 -10.69 2.66
N ILE A 201 -2.27 -11.88 3.20
CA ILE A 201 -3.28 -12.87 3.57
C ILE A 201 -3.31 -13.07 5.08
N ALA A 202 -4.50 -13.17 5.65
CA ALA A 202 -4.76 -13.29 7.08
C ALA A 202 -4.61 -14.73 7.60
N HIS A 203 -3.44 -15.34 7.35
CA HIS A 203 -3.14 -16.72 7.73
C HIS A 203 -1.90 -16.92 8.60
N TRP A 204 -1.27 -15.83 9.06
CA TRP A 204 -0.17 -15.91 10.01
C TRP A 204 -0.57 -16.61 11.32
N GLN A 205 0.32 -17.47 11.83
CA GLN A 205 0.15 -18.20 13.08
C GLN A 205 1.31 -17.92 14.06
N PRO A 206 1.04 -17.52 15.31
CA PRO A 206 -0.27 -17.25 15.89
C PRO A 206 -0.88 -15.95 15.34
N CYS A 207 -2.21 -15.91 15.15
CA CYS A 207 -2.91 -14.78 14.52
C CYS A 207 -2.67 -13.43 15.20
N SER A 208 -2.45 -13.43 16.52
CA SER A 208 -2.16 -12.24 17.33
C SER A 208 -0.86 -11.54 16.94
N ARG A 209 0.09 -12.26 16.32
CA ARG A 209 1.40 -11.73 15.89
C ARG A 209 1.42 -11.26 14.45
N ARG A 210 0.36 -11.52 13.68
CA ARG A 210 0.27 -11.16 12.25
C ARG A 210 0.65 -9.72 11.96
N SER A 211 -0.03 -8.79 12.63
CA SER A 211 0.16 -7.36 12.36
C SER A 211 1.55 -6.89 12.76
N ALA A 212 2.14 -7.47 13.82
CA ALA A 212 3.52 -7.19 14.21
C ALA A 212 4.53 -7.70 13.16
N ALA A 213 4.36 -8.93 12.68
CA ALA A 213 5.21 -9.50 11.64
C ALA A 213 5.20 -8.67 10.34
N TYR A 214 4.02 -8.25 9.88
CA TYR A 214 3.87 -7.50 8.64
C TYR A 214 4.42 -6.07 8.76
N ARG A 215 4.26 -5.43 9.93
CA ARG A 215 4.91 -4.14 10.19
C ARG A 215 6.41 -4.28 10.22
N GLU A 216 6.95 -5.29 10.91
CA GLU A 216 8.39 -5.50 11.01
C GLU A 216 9.04 -5.82 9.67
N MET A 217 8.31 -6.46 8.74
CA MET A 217 8.74 -6.62 7.35
C MET A 217 9.05 -5.26 6.69
N LEU A 218 8.15 -4.28 6.83
CA LEU A 218 8.34 -2.94 6.27
C LEU A 218 9.37 -2.11 7.04
N VAL A 219 9.39 -2.18 8.37
CA VAL A 219 10.44 -1.56 9.20
C VAL A 219 11.82 -2.07 8.79
N GLY A 220 11.97 -3.39 8.62
CA GLY A 220 13.22 -4.01 8.20
C GLY A 220 13.66 -3.55 6.81
N TYR A 221 12.73 -3.41 5.86
CA TYR A 221 13.04 -2.86 4.54
C TYR A 221 13.48 -1.39 4.61
N ILE A 222 12.77 -0.55 5.39
CA ILE A 222 13.09 0.87 5.58
C ILE A 222 14.48 1.03 6.18
N ASP A 223 14.80 0.27 7.23
CA ASP A 223 16.12 0.29 7.86
C ASP A 223 17.20 -0.22 6.91
N TRP A 224 16.89 -1.26 6.12
CA TRP A 224 17.81 -1.80 5.12
C TRP A 224 18.20 -0.76 4.06
N VAL A 225 17.23 -0.06 3.46
CA VAL A 225 17.56 0.96 2.44
C VAL A 225 18.29 2.15 3.06
N ARG A 226 17.97 2.54 4.30
CA ARG A 226 18.75 3.55 5.03
C ARG A 226 20.21 3.13 5.18
N LEU A 227 20.48 1.89 5.59
CA LEU A 227 21.85 1.35 5.70
C LEU A 227 22.59 1.37 4.35
N ARG A 228 21.87 1.27 3.24
CA ARG A 228 22.42 1.40 1.88
C ARG A 228 22.58 2.85 1.40
N GLY A 229 22.25 3.84 2.22
CA GLY A 229 22.43 5.27 1.92
C GLY A 229 21.22 5.95 1.28
N PHE A 230 20.06 5.29 1.22
CA PHE A 230 18.82 5.96 0.80
C PHE A 230 18.38 6.95 1.88
N ARG A 231 17.92 8.13 1.44
CA ARG A 231 17.56 9.25 2.32
C ARG A 231 16.06 9.37 2.57
N TRP A 232 15.26 8.87 1.61
CA TRP A 232 13.81 8.98 1.66
C TRP A 232 13.16 7.65 1.32
N VAL A 233 12.08 7.32 2.03
CA VAL A 233 11.15 6.25 1.66
C VAL A 233 9.78 6.86 1.48
N HIS A 234 9.18 6.61 0.32
CA HIS A 234 7.87 7.11 -0.07
C HIS A 234 6.87 5.96 -0.11
N LEU A 235 5.63 6.23 0.28
CA LEU A 235 4.52 5.31 0.14
C LEU A 235 3.24 6.09 -0.14
N TRP A 236 2.36 5.52 -0.95
CA TRP A 236 1.02 6.05 -1.16
C TRP A 236 0.00 5.18 -0.42
N SER A 237 -0.71 5.78 0.56
CA SER A 237 -1.74 5.08 1.33
C SER A 237 -3.06 4.98 0.55
N ALA A 238 -3.07 4.16 -0.49
CA ALA A 238 -4.27 3.80 -1.25
C ALA A 238 -4.76 2.41 -0.83
N PRO A 239 -5.95 2.27 -0.23
CA PRO A 239 -6.60 0.98 -0.08
C PRO A 239 -7.24 0.52 -1.41
N PRO A 240 -7.37 -0.79 -1.65
CA PRO A 240 -7.97 -1.30 -2.88
C PRO A 240 -9.48 -1.08 -2.89
N SER A 241 -10.02 -0.82 -4.08
CA SER A 241 -11.46 -0.72 -4.30
C SER A 241 -12.19 -2.04 -4.00
N LYS A 242 -13.50 -1.96 -3.81
CA LYS A 242 -14.34 -3.13 -3.53
C LYS A 242 -14.27 -4.11 -4.71
N GLY A 243 -13.82 -5.34 -4.44
CA GLY A 243 -13.68 -6.39 -5.45
C GLY A 243 -12.27 -6.53 -6.02
N ASP A 244 -11.40 -5.54 -5.79
CA ASP A 244 -10.04 -5.54 -6.31
C ASP A 244 -9.06 -6.23 -5.36
N SER A 245 -8.03 -6.83 -5.96
CA SER A 245 -6.85 -7.38 -5.30
C SER A 245 -5.62 -6.71 -5.90
N TYR A 246 -4.69 -6.23 -5.08
CA TYR A 246 -3.47 -5.59 -5.61
C TYR A 246 -2.55 -6.64 -6.21
N VAL A 247 -2.24 -7.69 -5.44
CA VAL A 247 -1.29 -8.72 -5.85
C VAL A 247 -1.87 -10.11 -5.64
N LEU A 248 -2.43 -10.38 -4.46
CA LEU A 248 -2.87 -11.71 -4.08
C LEU A 248 -4.33 -11.89 -4.46
N TRP A 249 -4.58 -12.58 -5.57
CA TRP A 249 -5.91 -12.83 -6.11
C TRP A 249 -6.77 -13.65 -5.13
N CYS A 250 -8.05 -13.29 -5.05
CA CYS A 250 -9.06 -13.96 -4.22
C CYS A 250 -8.73 -14.02 -2.72
N ARG A 251 -8.93 -12.89 -2.02
CA ARG A 251 -8.79 -12.85 -0.56
C ARG A 251 -9.73 -13.85 0.14
N PRO A 252 -9.27 -14.50 1.23
CA PRO A 252 -10.12 -15.40 1.99
C PRO A 252 -11.34 -14.69 2.60
N GLN A 253 -12.46 -15.40 2.70
CA GLN A 253 -13.73 -14.83 3.20
C GLN A 253 -13.64 -14.34 4.65
N HIS A 254 -12.80 -14.97 5.48
CA HIS A 254 -12.55 -14.54 6.87
C HIS A 254 -11.57 -13.36 6.97
N GLN A 255 -11.11 -12.80 5.85
CA GLN A 255 -10.34 -11.56 5.75
C GLN A 255 -11.15 -10.49 4.99
N PRO A 256 -12.22 -9.95 5.59
CA PRO A 256 -12.91 -8.84 4.97
C PRO A 256 -12.00 -7.61 4.92
N PRO A 257 -12.11 -6.76 3.87
CA PRO A 257 -11.48 -5.45 3.90
C PRO A 257 -12.05 -4.62 5.06
N PRO A 258 -11.30 -3.63 5.60
CA PRO A 258 -11.85 -2.69 6.55
C PRO A 258 -13.10 -1.97 5.98
N PRO A 259 -14.04 -1.51 6.83
CA PRO A 259 -15.23 -0.81 6.35
C PRO A 259 -14.87 0.37 5.43
N PRO A 260 -15.57 0.58 4.29
CA PRO A 260 -15.17 1.59 3.31
C PRO A 260 -14.97 3.00 3.89
N ARG A 261 -15.85 3.39 4.83
CA ARG A 261 -15.81 4.70 5.49
C ARG A 261 -14.57 4.92 6.36
N THR A 262 -13.95 3.84 6.85
CA THR A 262 -12.81 3.90 7.78
C THR A 262 -11.54 3.30 7.20
N GLN A 263 -11.58 2.70 6.01
CA GLN A 263 -10.48 1.97 5.41
C GLN A 263 -9.22 2.83 5.21
N HIS A 264 -9.38 4.06 4.70
CA HIS A 264 -8.26 4.99 4.56
C HIS A 264 -7.67 5.39 5.91
N ALA A 265 -8.51 5.72 6.89
CA ALA A 265 -8.04 6.13 8.22
C ALA A 265 -7.32 4.98 8.94
N TRP A 266 -7.87 3.77 8.86
CA TRP A 266 -7.27 2.57 9.42
C TRP A 266 -5.91 2.26 8.77
N LEU A 267 -5.83 2.33 7.44
CA LEU A 267 -4.59 2.06 6.71
C LEU A 267 -3.52 3.11 7.03
N ARG A 268 -3.88 4.39 7.08
CA ARG A 268 -2.97 5.46 7.50
C ARG A 268 -2.46 5.23 8.92
N GLN A 269 -3.33 4.84 9.86
CA GLN A 269 -2.92 4.52 11.23
C GLN A 269 -1.94 3.34 11.26
N TRP A 270 -2.16 2.33 10.42
CA TRP A 270 -1.26 1.19 10.31
C TRP A 270 0.13 1.61 9.81
N TYR A 271 0.22 2.45 8.77
CA TYR A 271 1.49 3.02 8.31
C TYR A 271 2.15 3.93 9.35
N HIS A 272 1.36 4.73 10.08
CA HIS A 272 1.89 5.56 11.16
C HIS A 272 2.55 4.72 12.25
N SER A 273 2.00 3.55 12.59
CA SER A 273 2.64 2.64 13.56
C SER A 273 3.96 2.04 13.06
N ILE A 274 4.17 1.94 11.75
CA ILE A 274 5.47 1.56 11.16
C ILE A 274 6.46 2.71 11.30
N ALA A 275 6.03 3.95 11.01
CA ALA A 275 6.87 5.12 11.15
C ALA A 275 7.32 5.34 12.60
N GLN A 276 6.39 5.28 13.56
CA GLN A 276 6.69 5.34 15.00
C GLN A 276 7.72 4.28 15.39
N ARG A 277 7.55 3.04 14.91
CA ARG A 277 8.51 1.96 15.17
C ARG A 277 9.89 2.26 14.57
N CYS A 278 9.96 2.87 13.40
CA CYS A 278 11.22 3.28 12.78
C CYS A 278 11.91 4.41 13.57
N GLU A 279 11.14 5.36 14.10
CA GLU A 279 11.65 6.45 14.96
C GLU A 279 12.24 5.90 16.27
N GLU A 280 11.51 4.99 16.94
CA GLU A 280 11.99 4.31 18.16
C GLU A 280 13.34 3.60 17.97
N LEU A 281 13.57 3.07 16.76
CA LEU A 281 14.78 2.35 16.39
C LEU A 281 15.88 3.26 15.84
N GLY A 282 15.60 4.56 15.65
CA GLY A 282 16.51 5.51 14.99
C GLY A 282 16.71 5.25 13.49
N CYS A 283 15.81 4.50 12.86
CA CYS A 283 15.82 4.23 11.42
C CYS A 283 15.21 5.37 10.61
N VAL A 284 14.32 6.16 11.20
CA VAL A 284 13.70 7.34 10.57
C VAL A 284 13.88 8.52 11.51
N ARG A 285 14.33 9.64 10.96
CA ARG A 285 14.48 10.89 11.71
C ARG A 285 13.19 11.70 11.71
N ASP A 286 12.57 11.83 10.54
CA ASP A 286 11.38 12.63 10.32
C ASP A 286 10.32 11.79 9.57
N PHE A 287 9.09 11.77 10.08
CA PHE A 287 7.93 11.25 9.37
C PHE A 287 7.03 12.39 8.89
N ILE A 288 6.99 12.60 7.57
CA ILE A 288 6.15 13.63 6.95
C ILE A 288 4.84 12.97 6.51
N ASN A 289 3.75 13.32 7.19
CA ASN A 289 2.41 12.94 6.76
C ASN A 289 1.80 14.09 5.95
N GLU A 290 1.91 14.03 4.64
CA GLU A 290 1.21 14.95 3.73
C GLU A 290 -0.26 14.55 3.65
N GLY A 291 -0.96 14.76 4.77
CA GLY A 291 -2.36 14.42 4.94
C GLY A 291 -3.25 15.55 4.45
N ILE A 292 -4.08 15.23 3.46
CA ILE A 292 -5.13 16.08 2.88
C ILE A 292 -4.53 17.15 1.96
N VAL A 293 -4.50 16.84 0.67
CA VAL A 293 -4.62 17.89 -0.36
C VAL A 293 -5.94 18.59 -0.04
N ASN A 294 -5.89 19.68 0.72
CA ASN A 294 -7.06 20.55 0.84
C ASN A 294 -7.37 21.01 -0.58
N ALA A 295 -8.64 21.14 -0.94
CA ALA A 295 -9.04 21.74 -2.21
C ALA A 295 -8.45 23.16 -2.27
N GLY A 296 -7.25 23.31 -2.83
CA GLY A 296 -6.46 24.55 -2.81
C GLY A 296 -4.95 24.41 -2.55
N SER A 297 -4.44 23.29 -2.03
CA SER A 297 -2.98 23.06 -1.88
C SER A 297 -2.46 22.19 -3.02
N ASN A 298 -1.27 22.47 -3.55
CA ASN A 298 -0.67 21.67 -4.62
C ASN A 298 0.56 20.87 -4.11
N LEU A 299 1.07 19.97 -4.96
CA LEU A 299 2.23 19.11 -4.70
C LEU A 299 3.49 19.89 -4.27
N TYR A 300 3.61 21.16 -4.68
CA TYR A 300 4.73 22.01 -4.30
C TYR A 300 4.65 22.43 -2.84
N ASP A 301 3.46 22.80 -2.36
CA ASP A 301 3.23 23.29 -1.00
C ASP A 301 3.48 22.21 0.06
N THR A 302 3.15 20.96 -0.26
CA THR A 302 3.25 19.83 0.68
C THR A 302 4.56 19.05 0.53
N SER A 303 4.98 18.75 -0.71
CA SER A 303 6.15 17.88 -0.96
C SER A 303 7.44 18.65 -1.28
N PHE A 304 7.36 19.90 -1.72
CA PHE A 304 8.55 20.66 -2.12
C PHE A 304 9.01 21.61 -1.02
N ALA A 305 8.10 22.41 -0.47
CA ALA A 305 8.45 23.34 0.61
C ALA A 305 9.00 22.60 1.85
N GLY A 306 8.35 21.53 2.31
CA GLY A 306 8.77 20.77 3.50
C GLY A 306 10.05 19.92 3.33
N ILE A 307 10.38 19.51 2.10
CA ILE A 307 11.58 18.69 1.79
C ILE A 307 12.80 19.57 1.51
N VAL A 308 12.59 20.75 0.91
CA VAL A 308 13.66 21.70 0.54
C VAL A 308 14.10 22.56 1.72
N HIS A 309 13.17 22.96 2.60
CA HIS A 309 13.48 23.89 3.70
C HIS A 309 14.43 23.38 4.80
N PRO A 310 14.41 22.09 5.23
CA PRO A 310 15.25 21.65 6.34
C PRO A 310 16.70 21.32 5.95
N TYR A 311 17.04 21.28 4.66
CA TYR A 311 18.36 20.80 4.22
C TYR A 311 19.19 21.80 3.41
N GLN A 312 18.72 23.05 3.22
CA GLN A 312 19.46 24.12 2.52
C GLN A 312 20.23 23.56 1.31
N LEU A 313 19.53 22.87 0.41
CA LEU A 313 20.18 22.33 -0.78
C LEU A 313 20.68 23.53 -1.60
N SER A 314 21.97 23.53 -1.95
CA SER A 314 22.53 24.47 -2.91
C SER A 314 21.99 24.28 -4.33
N GLU A 315 21.18 23.23 -4.54
CA GLU A 315 20.60 22.80 -5.80
C GLU A 315 19.14 22.39 -5.57
N LEU A 316 18.21 23.01 -6.30
CA LEU A 316 16.79 22.64 -6.26
C LEU A 316 16.49 21.63 -7.37
N PRO A 317 15.78 20.52 -7.08
CA PRO A 317 15.31 19.64 -8.14
C PRO A 317 14.32 20.39 -9.05
N VAL A 318 14.25 19.98 -10.31
CA VAL A 318 13.37 20.59 -11.32
C VAL A 318 11.89 20.20 -11.11
N SER A 319 11.65 19.08 -10.45
CA SER A 319 10.32 18.57 -10.16
C SER A 319 10.29 17.83 -8.82
N PRO A 320 9.09 17.61 -8.26
CA PRO A 320 8.87 16.59 -7.24
C PRO A 320 9.36 15.21 -7.69
N PRO A 321 9.59 14.27 -6.76
CA PRO A 321 9.95 12.89 -7.09
C PRO A 321 8.87 12.25 -7.96
N LEU A 322 9.26 11.50 -8.98
CA LEU A 322 8.34 10.82 -9.89
C LEU A 322 8.51 9.31 -9.77
N PHE A 323 7.44 8.57 -9.45
CA PHE A 323 7.49 7.13 -9.28
C PHE A 323 6.54 6.41 -10.23
N GLN A 324 6.95 5.23 -10.74
CA GLN A 324 6.11 4.46 -11.67
C GLN A 324 4.83 4.00 -10.95
N GLY A 325 3.67 4.32 -11.52
CA GLY A 325 2.37 3.90 -10.98
C GLY A 325 1.91 4.64 -9.73
N ASP A 326 2.60 5.72 -9.35
CA ASP A 326 2.17 6.61 -8.28
C ASP A 326 1.03 7.53 -8.73
N TYR A 327 0.34 8.14 -7.78
CA TYR A 327 -0.79 9.03 -8.04
C TYR A 327 -0.38 10.26 -8.87
N TRP A 328 0.72 10.91 -8.50
CA TRP A 328 1.08 12.24 -9.01
C TRP A 328 1.40 12.32 -10.49
N PRO A 329 2.12 11.36 -11.11
CA PRO A 329 2.36 11.43 -12.56
C PRO A 329 1.11 11.22 -13.43
N GLY A 330 0.02 10.72 -12.85
CA GLY A 330 -1.24 10.45 -13.55
C GLY A 330 -2.27 11.58 -13.49
N GLU A 331 -2.08 12.56 -12.61
CA GLU A 331 -2.91 13.77 -12.45
C GLU A 331 -2.33 14.95 -13.24
#